data_AF-A0ABD3NU91-F1
#
_entry.id   AF-A0ABD3NU91-F1
#
_cell.length_a   1.000
_cell.length_b   1.000
_cell.length_c   1.000
_cell.angle_alpha   90.00
_cell.angle_beta   90.00
_cell.angle_gamma   90.00
#
_symmetry.space_group_name_H-M   'P 1'
#
loop_
_entity.id
_entity.type
_entity.pdbx_description
1 polymer ?
#
loop_
_entity_poly.entity_id
_entity_poly.type
_entity_poly.pdbx_seq_one_letter_code
_entity_poly.pdbx_strand_id
1 'polypeptide(L)'
;MVKHGHTKKRRAGRRGKSKIANRNYQFYKPPQINDKTVKAIWDPRKSPAANMANMGLQSAVNSSIDARGAIALAAAQEKDPNLSSSKTKNKAVELFDIPESDKINGITTLKGKTLAQRMLPVSVEDQKYISKCLAKHGDNYKAMMRDIKSNDMQYTDTQLKKMAARFFLLGEDQIRVDVPEKVQHLMACCKEE
;
A
#
# COMPACT_ATOMS: atom_id res chain seq x y z
N MET A 1 -63.16 18.49 30.46
CA MET A 1 -62.45 17.61 31.41
C MET A 1 -61.76 16.50 30.62
N VAL A 2 -60.50 16.69 30.24
CA VAL A 2 -59.78 15.77 29.33
C VAL A 2 -59.17 14.64 30.14
N LYS A 3 -59.61 13.41 29.91
CA LYS A 3 -59.03 12.21 30.51
C LYS A 3 -57.66 11.95 29.88
N HIS A 4 -56.59 12.21 30.61
CA HIS A 4 -55.24 11.83 30.19
C HIS A 4 -55.08 10.31 30.25
N GLY A 5 -54.77 9.73 29.09
CA GLY A 5 -54.59 8.30 28.91
C GLY A 5 -53.45 7.74 29.76
N HIS A 6 -53.66 6.52 30.23
CA HIS A 6 -52.68 5.70 30.92
C HIS A 6 -51.34 5.68 30.19
N THR A 7 -50.33 6.38 30.71
CA THR A 7 -48.94 6.16 30.31
C THR A 7 -48.52 4.78 30.80
N LYS A 8 -48.58 3.82 29.88
CA LYS A 8 -48.04 2.47 30.00
C LYS A 8 -46.65 2.55 30.64
N LYS A 9 -46.50 2.02 31.86
CA LYS A 9 -45.21 1.91 32.56
C LYS A 9 -44.18 1.31 31.59
N ARG A 10 -43.20 2.11 31.17
CA ARG A 10 -42.07 1.62 30.37
C ARG A 10 -41.36 0.55 31.19
N ARG A 11 -41.14 -0.60 30.55
CA ARG A 11 -40.59 -1.84 31.09
C ARG A 11 -39.48 -1.58 32.13
N ALA A 12 -39.68 -2.11 33.33
CA ALA A 12 -38.60 -2.34 34.27
C ALA A 12 -37.65 -3.38 33.67
N GLY A 13 -36.58 -2.91 33.04
CA GLY A 13 -35.50 -3.73 32.53
C GLY A 13 -34.21 -2.93 32.59
N ARG A 14 -33.30 -3.34 33.47
CA ARG A 14 -32.03 -2.67 33.86
C ARG A 14 -32.15 -1.47 34.81
N ARG A 15 -32.67 -1.70 36.02
CA ARG A 15 -32.03 -1.11 37.20
C ARG A 15 -30.88 -2.04 37.59
N GLY A 16 -29.65 -1.53 37.75
CA GLY A 16 -28.54 -2.30 38.33
C GLY A 16 -27.31 -2.57 37.47
N LYS A 17 -27.17 -1.96 36.29
CA LYS A 17 -25.81 -1.80 35.70
C LYS A 17 -25.36 -0.37 35.95
N SER A 18 -24.95 -0.07 37.19
CA SER A 18 -24.01 1.04 37.36
C SER A 18 -22.84 0.74 36.42
N LYS A 19 -22.50 1.70 35.54
CA LYS A 19 -21.25 1.60 34.77
C LYS A 19 -20.17 1.32 35.81
N ILE A 20 -19.57 0.13 35.77
CA ILE A 20 -18.40 -0.16 36.60
C ILE A 20 -17.37 0.87 36.18
N ALA A 21 -17.08 1.82 37.06
CA ALA A 21 -16.03 2.78 36.83
C ALA A 21 -14.73 1.97 36.83
N ASN A 22 -14.18 1.71 35.63
CA ASN A 22 -12.87 1.10 35.51
C ASN A 22 -11.86 2.10 36.07
N ARG A 23 -11.53 1.97 37.37
CA ARG A 23 -10.52 2.80 38.06
C ARG A 23 -9.14 2.72 37.39
N ASN A 24 -8.91 1.66 36.62
CA ASN A 24 -7.68 1.42 35.86
C ASN A 24 -7.76 1.84 34.39
N TYR A 25 -8.80 2.59 33.99
CA TYR A 25 -8.88 3.12 32.63
C TYR A 25 -7.82 4.21 32.43
N GLN A 26 -6.75 3.86 31.73
CA GLN A 26 -5.81 4.83 31.19
C GLN A 26 -6.46 5.47 29.96
N PHE A 27 -6.63 6.80 29.98
CA PHE A 27 -7.18 7.54 28.86
C PHE A 27 -6.27 7.44 27.62
N TYR A 28 -4.95 7.37 27.84
CA TYR A 28 -3.95 7.27 26.79
C TYR A 28 -3.10 6.02 27.00
N LYS A 29 -2.89 5.26 25.91
CA LYS A 29 -1.94 4.13 25.93
C LYS A 29 -0.52 4.70 26.03
N PRO A 30 0.29 4.28 27.01
CA PRO A 30 1.64 4.79 27.13
C PRO A 30 2.49 4.32 25.94
N PRO A 31 3.33 5.18 25.34
CA PRO A 31 4.30 4.76 24.34
C PRO A 31 5.36 3.85 24.97
N GLN A 32 6.05 3.06 24.15
CA GLN A 32 7.20 2.27 24.61
C GLN A 32 8.40 3.21 24.82
N ILE A 33 8.63 3.59 26.07
CA ILE A 33 9.73 4.48 26.48
C ILE A 33 10.85 3.61 27.04
N ASN A 34 11.99 3.60 26.33
CA ASN A 34 13.18 2.84 26.74
C ASN A 34 13.98 3.55 27.83
N ASP A 35 14.01 4.89 27.81
CA ASP A 35 14.71 5.68 28.81
C ASP A 35 13.98 5.65 30.17
N LYS A 36 14.72 5.26 31.21
CA LYS A 36 14.20 5.15 32.58
C LYS A 36 13.76 6.50 33.13
N THR A 37 14.45 7.59 32.77
CA THR A 37 14.18 8.94 33.29
C THR A 37 12.86 9.49 32.73
N VAL A 38 12.70 9.45 31.42
CA VAL A 38 11.48 9.83 30.71
C VAL A 38 10.30 8.98 31.19
N LYS A 39 10.51 7.67 31.37
CA LYS A 39 9.46 6.75 31.86
C LYS A 39 8.98 7.09 33.27
N ALA A 40 9.87 7.57 34.15
CA ALA A 40 9.51 7.97 35.51
C ALA A 40 8.69 9.27 35.53
N ILE A 41 8.95 10.20 34.61
CA ILE A 41 8.26 11.50 34.51
C ILE A 41 6.94 11.40 33.74
N TRP A 42 6.78 10.37 32.89
CA TRP A 42 5.62 10.20 32.01
C TRP A 42 4.32 9.86 32.77
N ASP A 43 3.33 10.76 32.73
CA ASP A 43 2.01 10.55 33.34
C ASP A 43 1.01 9.93 32.33
N PRO A 44 0.52 8.69 32.52
CA PRO A 44 -0.41 8.04 31.60
C PRO A 44 -1.82 8.66 31.57
N ARG A 45 -2.13 9.58 32.49
CA ARG A 45 -3.42 10.30 32.51
C ARG A 45 -3.41 11.55 31.64
N LYS A 46 -2.24 12.07 31.31
CA LYS A 46 -2.07 13.25 30.47
C LYS A 46 -1.87 12.85 29.01
N SER A 47 -2.23 13.76 28.11
CA SER A 47 -1.95 13.56 26.69
C SER A 47 -0.45 13.54 26.43
N PRO A 48 0.03 12.83 25.37
CA PRO A 48 1.44 12.84 25.01
C PRO A 48 2.02 14.25 24.84
N ALA A 49 1.26 15.17 24.26
CA ALA A 49 1.67 16.57 24.10
C ALA A 49 1.87 17.29 25.45
N ALA A 50 0.97 17.07 26.43
CA ALA A 50 1.11 17.65 27.76
C ALA A 50 2.30 17.05 28.53
N ASN A 51 2.57 15.75 28.36
CA ASN A 51 3.76 15.12 28.95
C ASN A 51 5.05 15.67 28.35
N MET A 52 5.11 15.83 27.03
CA MET A 52 6.25 16.46 26.36
C MET A 52 6.46 17.89 26.84
N ALA A 53 5.39 18.69 26.92
CA ALA A 53 5.47 20.06 27.42
C ALA A 53 5.98 20.13 28.88
N ASN A 54 5.57 19.22 29.75
CA ASN A 54 6.08 19.14 31.13
C ASN A 54 7.58 18.81 31.19
N MET A 55 8.10 18.10 30.18
CA MET A 55 9.53 17.83 30.03
C MET A 55 10.28 18.95 29.28
N GLY A 56 9.61 20.05 28.92
CA GLY A 56 10.18 21.15 28.14
C GLY A 56 10.32 20.84 26.64
N LEU A 57 9.66 19.79 26.15
CA LEU A 57 9.72 19.34 24.76
C LEU A 57 8.46 19.76 23.99
N GLN A 58 8.61 20.04 22.69
CA GLN A 58 7.50 20.36 21.81
C GLN A 58 7.02 19.11 21.05
N SER A 59 5.71 18.85 21.06
CA SER A 59 5.14 17.70 20.36
C SER A 59 5.07 17.85 18.83
N ALA A 60 5.11 19.07 18.32
CA ALA A 60 4.98 19.36 16.90
C ALA A 60 6.10 20.30 16.43
N VAL A 61 7.31 19.74 16.30
CA VAL A 61 8.53 20.46 15.90
C VAL A 61 8.37 21.16 14.54
N ASN A 62 7.64 20.54 13.60
CA ASN A 62 7.47 21.05 12.24
C ASN A 62 6.17 21.84 12.02
N SER A 63 5.40 22.11 13.08
CA SER A 63 4.12 22.83 12.95
C SER A 63 4.25 24.20 12.29
N SER A 64 5.36 24.90 12.50
CA SER A 64 5.66 26.19 11.88
C SER A 64 5.99 26.09 10.38
N ILE A 65 6.58 24.97 9.95
CA ILE A 65 6.90 24.69 8.55
C ILE A 65 5.61 24.34 7.80
N ASP A 66 4.76 23.50 8.41
CA ASP A 66 3.47 23.11 7.83
C ASP A 66 2.56 24.34 7.65
N ALA A 67 2.55 25.26 8.62
CA ALA A 67 1.81 26.52 8.51
C ALA A 67 2.30 27.39 7.35
N ARG A 68 3.63 27.49 7.15
CA ARG A 68 4.21 28.22 6.01
C ARG A 68 3.86 27.56 4.68
N GLY A 69 3.91 26.23 4.60
CA GLY A 69 3.51 25.47 3.42
C GLY A 69 2.03 25.67 3.08
N ALA A 70 1.14 25.66 4.09
CA ALA A 70 -0.28 25.91 3.90
C ALA A 70 -0.57 27.33 3.39
N ILE A 71 0.11 28.35 3.93
CA ILE A 71 -0.01 29.75 3.47
C ILE A 71 0.45 29.88 2.02
N ALA A 72 1.58 29.24 1.66
CA ALA A 72 2.09 29.26 0.29
C ALA A 72 1.15 28.57 -0.69
N LEU A 73 0.54 27.44 -0.30
CA LEU A 73 -0.45 26.74 -1.12
C LEU A 73 -1.74 27.55 -1.29
N ALA A 74 -2.23 28.20 -0.22
CA ALA A 74 -3.39 29.07 -0.30
C ALA A 74 -3.13 30.27 -1.24
N ALA A 75 -1.96 30.91 -1.11
CA ALA A 75 -1.55 32.01 -1.98
C ALA A 75 -1.38 31.59 -3.46
N ALA A 76 -0.98 30.34 -3.71
CA ALA A 76 -0.91 29.79 -5.07
C ALA A 76 -2.31 29.50 -5.66
N GLN A 77 -3.25 29.03 -4.83
CA GLN A 77 -4.64 28.79 -5.25
C GLN A 77 -5.40 30.07 -5.60
N GLU A 78 -5.12 31.19 -4.92
CA GLU A 78 -5.73 32.48 -5.23
C GLU A 78 -5.29 33.06 -6.59
N LYS A 79 -4.08 32.70 -7.07
CA LYS A 79 -3.55 33.20 -8.34
C LYS A 79 -4.13 32.48 -9.57
N ASP A 80 -4.53 31.22 -9.43
CA ASP A 80 -5.11 30.42 -10.52
C ASP A 80 -6.36 29.64 -10.05
N PRO A 81 -7.58 30.22 -10.18
CA PRO A 81 -8.81 29.59 -9.69
C PRO A 81 -9.22 28.31 -10.46
N ASN A 82 -8.62 28.06 -11.63
CA ASN A 82 -8.85 26.85 -12.43
C ASN A 82 -8.03 25.63 -11.99
N LEU A 83 -7.13 25.75 -11.01
CA LEU A 83 -6.42 24.59 -10.42
C LEU A 83 -7.25 23.85 -9.36
N SER A 84 -8.50 24.26 -9.12
CA SER A 84 -9.27 23.94 -7.91
C SER A 84 -10.34 22.83 -8.05
N SER A 85 -10.39 22.05 -9.13
CA SER A 85 -11.45 21.03 -9.27
C SER A 85 -11.01 19.66 -9.78
N SER A 86 -9.73 19.31 -9.66
CA SER A 86 -9.35 17.89 -9.72
C SER A 86 -9.11 17.36 -8.32
N LYS A 87 -10.04 16.54 -7.85
CA LYS A 87 -9.97 15.74 -6.63
C LYS A 87 -8.94 14.61 -6.77
N THR A 88 -7.82 14.87 -7.44
CA THR A 88 -6.64 14.01 -7.50
C THR A 88 -5.56 14.68 -6.69
N LYS A 89 -5.07 13.95 -5.70
CA LYS A 89 -3.91 14.32 -4.89
C LYS A 89 -2.79 14.79 -5.83
N ASN A 90 -2.34 16.03 -5.67
CA ASN A 90 -1.13 16.54 -6.31
C ASN A 90 0.05 15.64 -5.88
N LYS A 91 0.33 14.60 -6.68
CA LYS A 91 1.62 13.93 -6.69
C LYS A 91 2.57 14.91 -7.37
N ALA A 92 3.69 15.21 -6.72
CA ALA A 92 4.79 15.92 -7.36
C ALA A 92 5.08 15.30 -8.73
N VAL A 93 5.13 16.13 -9.77
CA VAL A 93 5.62 15.71 -11.08
C VAL A 93 7.13 15.62 -10.97
N GLU A 94 7.64 14.42 -10.76
CA GLU A 94 8.99 14.03 -11.16
C GLU A 94 8.88 12.89 -12.18
N LEU A 95 8.59 13.30 -13.42
CA LEU A 95 9.24 12.96 -14.69
C LEU A 95 9.82 11.54 -14.97
N PHE A 96 9.38 10.48 -14.29
CA PHE A 96 9.52 9.11 -14.79
C PHE A 96 8.29 8.27 -14.37
N ASP A 97 7.51 7.81 -15.36
CA ASP A 97 6.40 6.87 -15.15
C ASP A 97 6.96 5.50 -14.74
N ILE A 98 7.19 5.30 -13.45
CA ILE A 98 7.43 3.98 -12.88
C ILE A 98 6.07 3.28 -12.77
N PRO A 99 5.80 2.19 -13.49
CA PRO A 99 4.53 1.47 -13.40
C PRO A 99 4.28 0.97 -11.97
N GLU A 100 3.01 0.94 -11.56
CA GLU A 100 2.55 0.71 -10.18
C GLU A 100 2.92 -0.66 -9.54
N SER A 101 3.83 -1.45 -10.12
CA SER A 101 4.26 -2.74 -9.57
C SER A 101 5.17 -2.67 -8.34
N ASP A 102 5.77 -1.50 -8.05
CA ASP A 102 6.96 -1.44 -7.18
C ASP A 102 6.73 -0.85 -5.78
N LYS A 103 5.47 -0.71 -5.33
CA LYS A 103 5.18 -0.35 -3.93
C LYS A 103 4.97 -1.59 -3.06
N ILE A 104 6.07 -2.26 -2.68
CA ILE A 104 6.06 -3.26 -1.60
C ILE A 104 6.74 -2.67 -0.37
N ASN A 105 6.01 -1.81 0.35
CA ASN A 105 6.40 -1.40 1.69
C ASN A 105 5.98 -2.48 2.70
N GLY A 106 6.94 -3.20 3.30
CA GLY A 106 6.78 -3.69 4.68
C GLY A 106 6.61 -5.20 4.97
N ILE A 107 6.98 -6.15 4.10
CA ILE A 107 6.93 -7.59 4.43
C ILE A 107 8.31 -8.23 4.23
N THR A 108 9.06 -8.27 5.33
CA THR A 108 9.98 -9.33 5.79
C THR A 108 10.54 -10.30 4.73
N THR A 109 11.87 -10.24 4.56
CA THR A 109 12.80 -11.35 4.23
C THR A 109 12.15 -12.69 3.89
N LEU A 110 11.84 -12.92 2.60
CA LEU A 110 11.58 -14.27 2.09
C LEU A 110 12.89 -15.06 2.21
N LYS A 111 12.94 -16.08 3.08
CA LYS A 111 14.10 -16.98 3.19
C LYS A 111 14.33 -17.66 1.83
N GLY A 112 15.56 -17.60 1.32
CA GLY A 112 16.01 -18.40 0.19
C GLY A 112 16.22 -17.68 -1.15
N LYS A 113 15.95 -16.36 -1.26
CA LYS A 113 16.26 -15.58 -2.49
C LYS A 113 17.40 -14.59 -2.23
N THR A 114 18.41 -14.58 -3.11
CA THR A 114 19.53 -13.62 -3.01
C THR A 114 19.08 -12.21 -3.36
N LEU A 115 19.83 -11.18 -2.95
CA LEU A 115 19.54 -9.78 -3.31
C LEU A 115 19.44 -9.60 -4.84
N ALA A 116 20.38 -10.21 -5.57
CA ALA A 116 20.37 -10.20 -7.04
C ALA A 116 19.06 -10.78 -7.60
N GLN A 117 18.61 -11.94 -7.11
CA GLN A 117 17.33 -12.56 -7.53
C GLN A 117 16.10 -11.68 -7.25
N ARG A 118 16.16 -10.80 -6.24
CA ARG A 118 15.08 -9.87 -5.91
C ARG A 118 15.08 -8.61 -6.78
N MET A 119 16.22 -8.25 -7.34
CA MET A 119 16.38 -7.05 -8.17
C MET A 119 16.03 -7.33 -9.65
N LEU A 120 15.82 -8.60 -10.04
CA LEU A 120 15.35 -8.90 -11.39
C LEU A 120 13.91 -8.39 -11.58
N PRO A 121 13.61 -7.71 -12.71
CA PRO A 121 12.25 -7.27 -13.04
C PRO A 121 11.23 -8.42 -13.10
N VAL A 122 11.69 -9.62 -13.49
CA VAL A 122 10.88 -10.85 -13.54
C VAL A 122 11.67 -11.99 -12.93
N SER A 123 11.03 -12.79 -12.07
CA SER A 123 11.69 -13.90 -11.41
C SER A 123 12.10 -14.99 -12.40
N VAL A 124 13.19 -15.72 -12.12
CA VAL A 124 13.69 -16.79 -13.01
C VAL A 124 12.66 -17.91 -13.18
N GLU A 125 11.85 -18.18 -12.15
CA GLU A 125 10.76 -19.16 -12.18
C GLU A 125 9.67 -18.72 -13.15
N ASP A 126 9.28 -17.44 -13.10
CA ASP A 126 8.28 -16.87 -14.02
C ASP A 126 8.78 -16.87 -15.47
N GLN A 127 10.08 -16.57 -15.69
CA GLN A 127 10.70 -16.65 -17.02
C GLN A 127 10.66 -18.09 -17.58
N LYS A 128 10.98 -19.09 -16.76
CA LYS A 128 10.93 -20.51 -17.16
C LYS A 128 9.51 -20.94 -17.48
N TYR A 129 8.56 -20.54 -16.64
CA TYR A 129 7.15 -20.85 -16.82
C TYR A 129 6.61 -20.25 -18.11
N ILE A 130 6.82 -18.95 -18.35
CA ILE A 130 6.30 -18.31 -19.57
C ILE A 130 6.99 -18.85 -20.83
N SER A 131 8.31 -19.11 -20.79
CA SER A 131 9.04 -19.73 -21.90
C SER A 131 8.45 -21.10 -22.28
N LYS A 132 8.12 -21.96 -21.29
CA LYS A 132 7.44 -23.25 -21.51
C LYS A 132 6.10 -23.08 -22.21
N CYS A 133 5.28 -22.12 -21.80
CA CYS A 133 3.99 -21.88 -22.43
C CYS A 133 4.13 -21.32 -23.86
N LEU A 134 5.06 -20.37 -24.05
CA LEU A 134 5.34 -19.71 -25.34
C LEU A 134 5.94 -20.67 -26.37
N ALA A 135 6.78 -21.62 -25.96
CA ALA A 135 7.37 -22.62 -26.86
C ALA A 135 6.31 -23.48 -27.56
N LYS A 136 5.22 -23.78 -26.87
CA LYS A 136 4.14 -24.61 -27.43
C LYS A 136 3.19 -23.81 -28.31
N HIS A 137 2.66 -22.70 -27.81
CA HIS A 137 1.53 -21.99 -28.42
C HIS A 137 1.89 -20.65 -29.10
N GLY A 138 3.10 -20.14 -28.89
CA GLY A 138 3.52 -18.83 -29.40
C GLY A 138 2.72 -17.69 -28.77
N ASP A 139 2.07 -16.88 -29.59
CA ASP A 139 1.25 -15.72 -29.24
C ASP A 139 -0.22 -16.06 -28.92
N ASN A 140 -0.62 -17.33 -29.06
CA ASN A 140 -2.01 -17.76 -28.87
C ASN A 140 -2.37 -17.99 -27.39
N TYR A 141 -2.51 -16.90 -26.65
CA TYR A 141 -2.81 -16.91 -25.21
C TYR A 141 -4.13 -17.63 -24.83
N LYS A 142 -5.16 -17.58 -25.69
CA LYS A 142 -6.40 -18.35 -25.48
C LYS A 142 -6.17 -19.86 -25.53
N ALA A 143 -5.24 -20.32 -26.37
CA ALA A 143 -4.87 -21.73 -26.44
C ALA A 143 -4.00 -22.13 -25.23
N MET A 144 -3.06 -21.26 -24.83
CA MET A 144 -2.23 -21.44 -23.62
C MET A 144 -3.09 -21.58 -22.36
N MET A 145 -4.13 -20.74 -22.22
CA MET A 145 -5.04 -20.78 -21.09
C MET A 145 -5.76 -22.14 -20.96
N ARG A 146 -6.13 -22.75 -22.09
CA ARG A 146 -6.84 -24.05 -22.11
C ARG A 146 -5.90 -25.25 -21.93
N ASP A 147 -4.61 -25.08 -22.14
CA ASP A 147 -3.64 -26.15 -22.05
C ASP A 147 -3.16 -26.36 -20.62
N ILE A 148 -3.89 -27.20 -19.90
CA ILE A 148 -3.65 -27.56 -18.49
C ILE A 148 -2.24 -28.13 -18.26
N LYS A 149 -1.60 -28.74 -19.28
CA LYS A 149 -0.27 -29.35 -19.13
C LYS A 149 0.85 -28.31 -19.21
N SER A 150 0.70 -27.32 -20.09
CA SER A 150 1.67 -26.22 -20.18
C SER A 150 1.43 -25.17 -19.11
N ASN A 151 0.16 -24.85 -18.82
CA ASN A 151 -0.29 -23.88 -17.84
C ASN A 151 -0.71 -24.59 -16.55
N ASP A 152 0.27 -25.11 -15.82
CA ASP A 152 0.05 -25.80 -14.53
C ASP A 152 -0.51 -24.85 -13.45
N MET A 153 -0.15 -23.58 -13.48
CA MET A 153 -0.66 -22.53 -12.58
C MET A 153 -2.08 -22.04 -12.91
N GLN A 154 -2.69 -22.58 -13.98
CA GLN A 154 -4.05 -22.25 -14.44
C GLN A 154 -4.31 -20.73 -14.61
N TYR A 155 -3.32 -19.99 -15.08
CA TYR A 155 -3.47 -18.56 -15.32
C TYR A 155 -4.47 -18.27 -16.44
N THR A 156 -5.18 -17.15 -16.28
CA THR A 156 -6.13 -16.65 -17.28
C THR A 156 -5.40 -15.99 -18.46
N ASP A 157 -6.09 -15.87 -19.60
CA ASP A 157 -5.56 -15.20 -20.82
C ASP A 157 -4.93 -13.82 -20.52
N THR A 158 -5.57 -13.02 -19.67
CA THR A 158 -5.08 -11.68 -19.31
C THR A 158 -3.82 -11.71 -18.46
N GLN A 159 -3.67 -12.72 -17.59
CA GLN A 159 -2.46 -12.90 -16.78
C GLN A 159 -1.28 -13.36 -17.63
N LEU A 160 -1.52 -14.32 -18.54
CA LEU A 160 -0.49 -14.80 -19.48
C LEU A 160 0.01 -13.67 -20.39
N LYS A 161 -0.90 -12.83 -20.90
CA LYS A 161 -0.55 -11.61 -21.66
C LYS A 161 0.34 -10.67 -20.86
N LYS A 162 0.00 -10.40 -19.60
CA LYS A 162 0.81 -9.53 -18.73
C LYS A 162 2.20 -10.11 -18.46
N MET A 163 2.29 -11.43 -18.26
CA MET A 163 3.57 -12.11 -18.05
C MET A 163 4.43 -12.11 -19.32
N ALA A 164 3.84 -12.41 -20.47
CA ALA A 164 4.54 -12.37 -21.75
C ALA A 164 5.00 -10.96 -22.11
N ALA A 165 4.15 -9.94 -21.92
CA ALA A 165 4.53 -8.54 -22.12
C ALA A 165 5.72 -8.12 -21.23
N ARG A 166 5.72 -8.54 -19.95
CA ARG A 166 6.87 -8.33 -19.07
C ARG A 166 8.11 -9.05 -19.61
N PHE A 167 7.97 -10.31 -20.03
CA PHE A 167 9.06 -11.10 -20.59
C PHE A 167 9.68 -10.47 -21.85
N PHE A 168 8.88 -9.87 -22.72
CA PHE A 168 9.38 -9.18 -23.92
C PHE A 168 10.09 -7.86 -23.63
N LEU A 169 9.76 -7.22 -22.51
CA LEU A 169 10.41 -5.99 -22.06
C LEU A 169 11.76 -6.24 -21.37
N LEU A 170 12.13 -7.51 -21.10
CA LEU A 170 13.43 -7.82 -20.52
C LEU A 170 14.54 -7.64 -21.55
N GLY A 171 15.61 -6.96 -21.14
CA GLY A 171 16.86 -6.91 -21.89
C GLY A 171 17.58 -8.27 -21.92
N GLU A 172 18.47 -8.47 -22.88
CA GLU A 172 19.22 -9.74 -23.07
C GLU A 172 19.96 -10.18 -21.79
N ASP A 173 20.54 -9.24 -21.06
CA ASP A 173 21.27 -9.49 -19.80
C ASP A 173 20.38 -9.99 -18.65
N GLN A 174 19.08 -9.69 -18.73
CA GLN A 174 18.09 -10.01 -17.71
C GLN A 174 17.39 -11.35 -17.98
N ILE A 175 17.43 -11.82 -19.22
CA ILE A 175 16.88 -13.11 -19.64
C ILE A 175 17.84 -14.21 -19.19
N ARG A 176 17.31 -15.14 -18.40
CA ARG A 176 18.07 -16.29 -17.85
C ARG A 176 17.60 -17.63 -18.42
N VAL A 177 16.74 -17.60 -19.43
CA VAL A 177 16.06 -18.76 -20.02
C VAL A 177 16.13 -18.65 -21.54
N ASP A 178 16.25 -19.79 -22.22
CA ASP A 178 16.25 -19.86 -23.68
C ASP A 178 14.94 -19.30 -24.25
N VAL A 179 15.07 -18.40 -25.23
CA VAL A 179 13.93 -17.77 -25.91
C VAL A 179 13.43 -18.70 -27.02
N PRO A 180 12.16 -19.15 -26.98
CA PRO A 180 11.63 -20.06 -27.98
C PRO A 180 11.57 -19.45 -29.38
N GLU A 181 11.95 -20.22 -30.41
CA GLU A 181 12.02 -19.79 -31.82
C GLU A 181 10.73 -19.11 -32.32
N LYS A 182 9.57 -19.66 -31.94
CA LYS A 182 8.25 -19.13 -32.33
C LYS A 182 8.01 -17.68 -31.88
N VAL A 183 8.75 -17.19 -30.90
CA VAL A 183 8.51 -15.90 -30.24
C VAL A 183 9.69 -14.94 -30.39
N GLN A 184 10.81 -15.40 -30.96
CA GLN A 184 11.99 -14.56 -31.22
C GLN A 184 11.66 -13.31 -32.05
N HIS A 185 10.76 -13.44 -33.04
CA HIS A 185 10.32 -12.32 -33.86
C HIS A 185 9.62 -11.21 -33.06
N LEU A 186 8.86 -11.57 -32.01
CA LEU A 186 8.17 -10.60 -31.16
C LEU A 186 9.15 -9.83 -30.26
N MET A 187 10.24 -10.48 -29.83
CA MET A 187 11.27 -9.80 -29.05
C MET A 187 12.14 -8.87 -29.91
N ALA A 188 12.33 -9.18 -31.19
CA ALA A 188 13.05 -8.30 -32.11
C ALA A 188 12.27 -6.99 -32.37
N CYS A 189 10.95 -7.06 -32.56
CA CYS A 189 10.12 -5.87 -32.75
C CYS A 189 10.13 -4.92 -31.55
N CYS A 190 10.25 -5.43 -30.32
CA CYS A 190 10.32 -4.59 -29.12
C CYS A 190 11.68 -3.89 -28.92
N LYS A 191 12.70 -4.16 -29.74
CA LYS A 191 14.02 -3.51 -29.64
C LYS A 191 14.19 -2.31 -30.58
N GLU A 192 13.33 -2.16 -31.58
CA GLU A 192 13.48 -1.12 -32.63
C GLU A 192 12.66 0.15 -32.36
N GLU A 193 12.08 0.30 -31.17
CA GLU A 193 11.46 1.54 -30.67
C GLU A 193 12.33 2.18 -29.58
#